data_AF-A0A6A7GAZ6-F1
#
_entry.id   AF-A0A6A7GAZ6-F1
#
_cell.length_a   1.000
_cell.length_b   1.000
_cell.length_c   1.000
_cell.angle_alpha   90.00
_cell.angle_beta   90.00
_cell.angle_gamma   90.00
#
_symmetry.space_group_name_H-M   'P 1'
#
loop_
_entity.id
_entity.type
_entity.pdbx_description
1 polymer ?
#
loop_
_entity_poly.entity_id
_entity_poly.type
_entity_poly.pdbx_seq_one_letter_code
_entity_poly.pdbx_strand_id
1 'polypeptide(L)'
;ISVTDRLQLNTKLSWQCLHESHGPYEATIRQMLARKIGIGCPTCVSLRKLGSLASVSPELSRQWHPTKNGDLIPSRIAAYARRVVWWQCTNDPDDVHEWQASPSSRLPSSAHLQRLKPKECPFCRSAGGQKRVSRSNSLAAVYPGVALEWHPAENGTLTPDDVFGCSSVRYWWKCQRHGHVWLASCADRTGRHGHRSNCPKCWPEIYRNSVLKKDPSIAAQWHMEKNPLRPGQVERTDPQMMWWRCGLHGEFQAVVRDRFRETDPAGCPKCSLSENLSAPTISLASLHPKLFAELSAGNDQEDVTTISTVSSSKVSWTCLEYPDHKWMTTPYRRAFVGHKCPFCAGRFVHRTNSLRTRHPKVASEFHPTKNSPGIFSKVEKRFLSTPDDFTYGSNRRVWWRCSSGHEWQAPIHCRTSRSLPSGCPTCVNNLKKNLMVL
;
A
#
# COMPACT_ATOMS: atom_id res chain seq x y z
N ILE A 1 39.45 26.18 56.02
CA ILE A 1 38.89 24.83 55.82
C ILE A 1 40.02 23.85 56.08
N SER A 2 40.02 23.23 57.26
CA SER A 2 40.99 22.20 57.65
C SER A 2 40.91 20.96 56.74
N VAL A 3 41.90 20.06 56.79
CA VAL A 3 41.87 18.81 56.00
C VAL A 3 40.65 17.94 56.37
N THR A 4 40.29 17.94 57.66
CA THR A 4 39.09 17.31 58.22
C THR A 4 37.79 17.91 57.66
N ASP A 5 37.70 19.23 57.51
CA ASP A 5 36.53 19.88 56.87
C ASP A 5 36.43 19.53 55.36
N ARG A 6 37.57 19.34 54.66
CA ARG A 6 37.57 18.94 53.24
C ARG A 6 37.09 17.51 53.05
N LEU A 7 37.42 16.60 53.97
CA LEU A 7 36.97 15.20 53.97
C LEU A 7 35.45 15.12 54.20
N GLN A 8 34.91 15.87 55.15
CA GLN A 8 33.46 15.93 55.40
C GLN A 8 32.69 16.46 54.19
N LEU A 9 33.16 17.54 53.55
CA LEU A 9 32.51 18.14 52.38
C LEU A 9 32.42 17.18 51.16
N ASN A 10 33.35 16.24 51.03
CA ASN A 10 33.36 15.25 49.94
C ASN A 10 32.63 13.95 50.30
N THR A 11 32.06 13.84 51.51
CA THR A 11 31.28 12.67 51.91
C THR A 11 30.00 12.58 51.10
N LYS A 12 29.75 11.43 50.47
CA LYS A 12 28.49 11.12 49.78
C LYS A 12 27.45 10.67 50.80
N LEU A 13 26.27 11.29 50.75
CA LEU A 13 25.12 10.90 51.53
C LEU A 13 23.95 10.55 50.59
N SER A 14 23.00 9.80 51.11
CA SER A 14 21.72 9.56 50.45
C SER A 14 20.77 10.71 50.78
N TRP A 15 20.23 11.36 49.75
CA TRP A 15 19.34 12.51 49.86
C TRP A 15 17.96 12.14 49.35
N GLN A 16 16.92 12.59 50.04
CA GLN A 16 15.54 12.43 49.60
C GLN A 16 15.07 13.67 48.85
N CYS A 17 14.35 13.47 47.75
CA CYS A 17 13.73 14.57 47.03
C CYS A 17 12.40 14.95 47.70
N LEU A 18 12.07 16.24 47.73
CA LEU A 18 10.78 16.73 48.23
C LEU A 18 9.59 16.32 47.33
N HIS A 19 9.85 15.94 46.08
CA HIS A 19 8.83 15.27 45.26
C HIS A 19 8.80 13.80 45.63
N GLU A 20 7.74 13.37 46.31
CA GLU A 20 7.54 12.00 46.81
C GLU A 20 7.68 10.91 45.73
N SER A 21 7.36 11.25 44.48
CA SER A 21 7.53 10.33 43.34
C SER A 21 9.00 10.12 42.91
N HIS A 22 9.95 10.87 43.46
CA HIS A 22 11.37 10.76 43.15
C HIS A 22 12.09 9.99 44.26
N GLY A 23 12.72 8.88 43.89
CA GLY A 23 13.51 8.07 44.82
C GLY A 23 14.73 8.83 45.39
N PRO A 24 15.36 8.25 46.42
CA PRO A 24 16.58 8.80 47.00
C PRO A 24 17.71 8.84 45.96
N TYR A 25 18.65 9.76 46.14
CA TYR A 25 19.80 9.93 45.27
C TYR A 25 21.06 10.26 46.05
N GLU A 26 22.21 9.84 45.53
CA GLU A 26 23.49 10.13 46.17
C GLU A 26 24.08 11.46 45.70
N ALA A 27 24.54 12.27 46.64
CA ALA A 27 25.29 13.48 46.36
C ALA A 27 26.24 13.80 47.54
N THR A 28 27.29 14.54 47.26
CA THR A 28 28.20 15.05 48.30
C THR A 28 27.64 16.28 49.00
N ILE A 29 28.03 16.50 50.25
CA ILE A 29 27.66 17.71 51.01
C ILE A 29 28.08 18.97 50.24
N ARG A 30 29.29 18.97 49.65
CA ARG A 30 29.78 20.06 48.79
C ARG A 30 28.87 20.35 47.60
N GLN A 31 28.36 19.31 46.93
CA GLN A 31 27.44 19.48 45.81
C GLN A 31 26.14 20.16 46.27
N MET A 32 25.56 19.71 47.38
CA MET A 32 24.30 20.26 47.88
C MET A 32 24.42 21.71 48.40
N LEU A 33 25.58 22.09 48.95
CA LEU A 33 25.84 23.46 49.41
C LEU A 33 26.13 24.45 48.27
N ALA A 34 26.57 23.99 47.10
CA ALA A 34 27.10 24.86 46.04
C ALA A 34 26.07 25.79 45.36
N ARG A 35 24.76 25.67 45.64
CA ARG A 35 23.64 26.46 45.07
C ARG A 35 23.71 26.69 43.54
N LYS A 36 24.37 25.80 42.78
CA LYS A 36 24.51 25.91 41.31
C LYS A 36 23.33 25.26 40.60
N ILE A 37 22.91 25.88 39.48
CA ILE A 37 21.93 25.31 38.56
C ILE A 37 22.47 23.98 38.02
N GLY A 38 21.68 22.91 38.14
CA GLY A 38 22.05 21.56 37.68
C GLY A 38 22.54 20.61 38.77
N ILE A 39 22.59 21.04 40.04
CA ILE A 39 22.87 20.18 41.19
C ILE A 39 21.59 19.92 41.98
N GLY A 40 21.36 18.68 42.42
CA GLY A 40 20.17 18.22 43.15
C GLY A 40 19.60 16.92 42.58
N CYS A 41 18.33 16.62 42.88
CA CYS A 41 17.66 15.41 42.40
C CYS A 41 17.82 15.24 40.87
N PRO A 42 18.39 14.11 40.40
CA PRO A 42 18.65 13.87 38.98
C PRO A 42 17.40 14.00 38.10
N THR A 43 16.25 13.56 38.61
CA THR A 43 14.96 13.65 37.91
C THR A 43 14.51 15.11 37.76
N CYS A 44 14.56 15.91 38.84
CA CYS A 44 14.23 17.34 38.79
C CYS A 44 15.17 18.13 37.88
N VAL A 45 16.48 17.82 37.92
CA VAL A 45 17.46 18.44 37.03
C VAL A 45 17.15 18.10 35.57
N SER A 46 16.85 16.84 35.28
CA SER A 46 16.52 16.38 33.93
C SER A 46 15.22 16.98 33.40
N LEU A 47 14.17 17.05 34.22
CA LEU A 47 12.90 17.69 33.89
C LEU A 47 13.07 19.18 33.56
N ARG A 48 13.87 19.91 34.37
CA ARG A 48 14.17 21.32 34.10
C ARG A 48 14.95 21.52 32.79
N LYS A 49 15.91 20.64 32.50
CA LYS A 49 16.78 20.77 31.32
C LYS A 49 16.10 20.34 30.00
N LEU A 50 15.30 19.28 30.05
CA LEU A 50 14.79 18.59 28.84
C LEU A 50 13.27 18.73 28.66
N GLY A 51 12.56 19.29 29.63
CA GLY A 51 11.11 19.24 29.68
C GLY A 51 10.57 17.86 30.02
N SER A 52 9.27 17.80 30.35
CA SER A 52 8.58 16.54 30.56
C SER A 52 8.22 15.87 29.23
N LEU A 53 7.98 14.56 29.25
CA LEU A 53 7.49 13.86 28.06
C LEU A 53 6.14 14.45 27.59
N ALA A 54 5.25 14.79 28.53
CA ALA A 54 3.97 15.45 28.23
C ALA A 54 4.15 16.77 27.46
N SER A 55 5.11 17.60 27.88
CA SER A 55 5.33 18.89 27.22
C SER A 55 6.03 18.76 25.87
N VAL A 56 6.99 17.85 25.75
CA VAL A 56 7.80 17.69 24.53
C VAL A 56 7.09 16.87 23.46
N SER A 57 6.29 15.87 23.85
CA SER A 57 5.54 15.03 22.92
C SER A 57 4.20 14.58 23.49
N PRO A 58 3.15 15.41 23.32
CA PRO A 58 1.78 15.04 23.68
C PRO A 58 1.30 13.79 22.92
N GLU A 59 1.71 13.64 21.65
CA GLU A 59 1.41 12.46 20.83
C GLU A 59 1.96 11.17 21.45
N LEU A 60 3.23 11.17 21.85
CA LEU A 60 3.83 9.99 22.47
C LEU A 60 3.23 9.72 23.85
N SER A 61 2.84 10.77 24.58
CA SER A 61 2.15 10.65 25.88
C SER A 61 0.80 9.96 25.79
N ARG A 62 0.08 10.07 24.66
CA ARG A 62 -1.17 9.32 24.42
C ARG A 62 -0.96 7.80 24.33
N GLN A 63 0.25 7.34 24.05
CA GLN A 63 0.60 5.92 24.02
C GLN A 63 1.11 5.41 25.37
N TRP A 64 1.05 6.22 26.43
CA TRP A 64 1.45 5.78 27.77
C TRP A 64 0.51 4.70 28.28
N HIS A 65 1.06 3.61 28.81
CA HIS A 65 0.21 2.55 29.36
C HIS A 65 -0.56 3.06 30.60
N PRO A 66 -1.89 2.82 30.69
CA PRO A 66 -2.73 3.39 31.74
C PRO A 66 -2.38 2.91 33.16
N THR A 67 -2.01 1.64 33.34
CA THR A 67 -1.78 1.05 34.68
C THR A 67 -0.37 0.49 34.94
N LYS A 68 0.33 -0.05 33.94
CA LYS A 68 1.62 -0.76 34.13
C LYS A 68 2.83 0.12 34.50
N ASN A 69 2.68 1.45 34.50
CA ASN A 69 3.73 2.38 34.94
C ASN A 69 3.57 2.83 36.40
N GLY A 70 2.57 2.32 37.12
CA GLY A 70 2.26 2.76 38.49
C GLY A 70 1.99 4.27 38.54
N ASP A 71 2.56 4.95 39.54
CA ASP A 71 2.37 6.40 39.73
C ASP A 71 3.18 7.28 38.77
N LEU A 72 3.98 6.67 37.89
CA LEU A 72 4.78 7.41 36.93
C LEU A 72 3.90 7.83 35.74
N ILE A 73 3.73 9.14 35.59
CA ILE A 73 2.94 9.77 34.52
C ILE A 73 3.84 10.57 33.55
N PRO A 74 3.38 10.84 32.30
CA PRO A 74 4.19 11.54 31.30
C PRO A 74 4.69 12.94 31.71
N SER A 75 4.01 13.63 32.62
CA SER A 75 4.45 14.94 33.13
C SER A 75 5.57 14.85 34.18
N ARG A 76 5.80 13.66 34.77
CA ARG A 76 6.79 13.41 35.83
C ARG A 76 8.06 12.69 35.33
N ILE A 77 8.20 12.51 34.02
CA ILE A 77 9.39 11.91 33.40
C ILE A 77 9.99 12.87 32.35
N ALA A 78 11.31 12.98 32.33
CA ALA A 78 12.00 13.80 31.33
C ALA A 78 11.84 13.19 29.92
N ALA A 79 11.67 14.03 28.89
CA ALA A 79 11.34 13.59 27.53
C ALA A 79 12.34 12.57 26.95
N TYR A 80 13.63 12.74 27.23
CA TYR A 80 14.70 11.83 26.78
C TYR A 80 15.24 10.94 27.91
N ALA A 81 14.39 10.58 28.87
CA ALA A 81 14.76 9.62 29.89
C ALA A 81 15.12 8.26 29.26
N ARG A 82 16.15 7.61 29.82
CA ARG A 82 16.57 6.25 29.44
C ARG A 82 15.83 5.14 30.20
N ARG A 83 14.97 5.52 31.17
CA ARG A 83 14.13 4.58 31.92
C ARG A 83 13.17 3.87 30.98
N VAL A 84 13.11 2.55 31.07
CA VAL A 84 12.17 1.71 30.32
C VAL A 84 10.79 1.80 30.98
N VAL A 85 9.78 2.06 30.17
CA VAL A 85 8.37 2.21 30.60
C VAL A 85 7.46 1.46 29.64
N TRP A 86 6.24 1.17 30.09
CA TRP A 86 5.22 0.48 29.31
C TRP A 86 4.45 1.46 28.42
N TRP A 87 4.20 1.02 27.19
CA TRP A 87 3.42 1.72 26.17
C TRP A 87 2.27 0.84 25.70
N GLN A 88 1.17 1.49 25.29
CA GLN A 88 0.02 0.86 24.67
C GLN A 88 -0.32 1.60 23.37
N CYS A 89 -0.58 0.85 22.29
CA CYS A 89 -0.92 1.44 21.00
C CYS A 89 -2.37 1.90 21.00
N THR A 90 -2.63 3.04 20.36
CA THR A 90 -3.99 3.59 20.16
C THR A 90 -4.49 3.42 18.72
N ASN A 91 -3.70 2.78 17.85
CA ASN A 91 -3.93 2.77 16.40
C ASN A 91 -4.54 1.46 15.87
N ASP A 92 -4.75 0.46 16.73
CA ASP A 92 -5.37 -0.81 16.37
C ASP A 92 -6.56 -1.04 17.31
N PRO A 93 -7.81 -0.93 16.83
CA PRO A 93 -9.00 -1.15 17.65
C PRO A 93 -9.27 -2.64 17.90
N ASP A 94 -8.71 -3.53 17.09
CA ASP A 94 -8.98 -4.97 17.11
C ASP A 94 -7.90 -5.76 17.87
N ASP A 95 -6.73 -5.17 18.14
CA ASP A 95 -5.65 -5.77 18.93
C ASP A 95 -4.94 -4.78 19.87
N VAL A 96 -4.72 -5.22 21.11
CA VAL A 96 -4.08 -4.43 22.15
C VAL A 96 -2.58 -4.64 22.11
N HIS A 97 -1.88 -3.74 21.42
CA HIS A 97 -0.43 -3.78 21.34
C HIS A 97 0.24 -3.11 22.54
N GLU A 98 0.97 -3.89 23.35
CA GLU A 98 1.72 -3.40 24.50
C GLU A 98 3.21 -3.72 24.38
N TRP A 99 4.07 -2.76 24.76
CA TRP A 99 5.52 -2.98 24.74
C TRP A 99 6.26 -2.09 25.72
N GLN A 100 7.49 -2.51 26.01
CA GLN A 100 8.45 -1.75 26.81
C GLN A 100 9.44 -1.02 25.91
N ALA A 101 9.70 0.26 26.20
CA ALA A 101 10.76 1.05 25.58
C ALA A 101 11.07 2.27 26.45
N SER A 102 12.26 2.87 26.29
CA SER A 102 12.54 4.16 26.92
C SER A 102 12.08 5.33 26.05
N PRO A 103 11.62 6.47 26.63
CA PRO A 103 11.26 7.66 25.85
C PRO A 103 12.36 8.14 24.90
N SER A 104 13.63 8.10 25.34
CA SER A 104 14.79 8.45 24.51
C SER A 104 14.93 7.63 23.23
N SER A 105 14.52 6.36 23.25
CA SER A 105 14.60 5.48 22.07
C SER A 105 13.47 5.74 21.06
N ARG A 106 12.38 6.36 21.53
CA ARG A 106 11.13 6.64 20.80
C ARG A 106 11.13 8.04 20.19
N LEU A 107 11.79 9.01 20.81
CA LEU A 107 11.97 10.36 20.28
C LEU A 107 13.17 10.46 19.32
N PRO A 108 13.14 11.38 18.35
CA PRO A 108 14.25 11.62 17.43
C PRO A 108 15.48 12.19 18.17
N SER A 109 16.69 11.74 17.80
CA SER A 109 17.93 12.04 18.52
C SER A 109 18.59 13.41 18.21
N SER A 110 18.04 14.20 17.29
CA SER A 110 18.62 15.50 16.86
C SER A 110 17.56 16.59 16.74
N ALA A 111 17.94 17.83 17.04
CA ALA A 111 17.09 19.02 16.92
C ALA A 111 16.60 19.24 15.47
N HIS A 112 17.43 18.91 14.46
CA HIS A 112 17.02 18.94 13.05
C HIS A 112 15.98 17.87 12.68
N LEU A 113 15.84 16.83 13.52
CA LEU A 113 14.89 15.73 13.35
C LEU A 113 13.64 15.88 14.23
N GLN A 114 13.46 16.98 14.97
CA GLN A 114 12.25 17.24 15.75
C GLN A 114 10.98 17.41 14.88
N ARG A 115 11.15 17.56 13.56
CA ARG A 115 10.06 17.48 12.57
C ARG A 115 9.65 16.04 12.23
N LEU A 116 10.41 15.03 12.66
CA LEU A 116 10.08 13.63 12.47
C LEU A 116 9.16 13.13 13.59
N LYS A 117 8.13 12.39 13.20
CA LYS A 117 7.20 11.76 14.12
C LYS A 117 7.94 10.80 15.09
N PRO A 118 7.47 10.65 16.34
CA PRO A 118 7.98 9.63 17.25
C PRO A 118 7.96 8.24 16.60
N LYS A 119 8.89 7.36 16.97
CA LYS A 119 8.89 5.99 16.47
C LYS A 119 7.56 5.32 16.85
N GLU A 120 6.87 4.83 15.82
CA GLU A 120 5.56 4.18 15.91
C GLU A 120 5.61 2.84 16.66
N CYS A 121 4.43 2.34 17.03
CA CYS A 121 4.21 1.01 17.62
C CYS A 121 4.95 -0.08 16.83
N PRO A 122 5.72 -0.97 17.50
CA PRO A 122 6.52 -1.99 16.83
C PRO A 122 5.70 -3.08 16.13
N PHE A 123 4.40 -3.17 16.42
CA PHE A 123 3.46 -4.10 15.79
C PHE A 123 2.75 -3.46 14.58
N CYS A 124 2.46 -2.16 14.64
CA CYS A 124 1.77 -1.43 13.55
C CYS A 124 2.70 -0.96 12.43
N ARG A 125 3.98 -0.69 12.72
CA ARG A 125 4.93 0.06 11.87
C ARG A 125 4.97 -0.38 10.39
N SER A 126 4.57 0.51 9.49
CA SER A 126 4.61 0.31 8.02
C SER A 126 5.92 0.78 7.35
N ALA A 127 6.80 1.48 8.07
CA ALA A 127 8.01 2.07 7.52
C ALA A 127 9.30 1.32 7.94
N GLY A 128 9.83 0.50 7.03
CA GLY A 128 11.24 0.12 6.96
C GLY A 128 11.84 -0.76 8.06
N GLY A 129 11.06 -1.30 9.00
CA GLY A 129 11.53 -2.24 10.02
C GLY A 129 10.66 -3.50 10.08
N GLN A 130 11.20 -4.61 10.62
CA GLN A 130 10.42 -5.83 10.86
C GLN A 130 9.33 -5.56 11.91
N LYS A 131 8.07 -5.77 11.54
CA LYS A 131 6.93 -5.72 12.49
C LYS A 131 7.05 -6.87 13.48
N ARG A 132 6.81 -6.62 14.77
CA ARG A 132 6.63 -7.67 15.77
C ARG A 132 5.30 -8.39 15.53
N VAL A 133 5.29 -9.69 15.80
CA VAL A 133 4.08 -10.52 15.65
C VAL A 133 3.07 -10.17 16.74
N SER A 134 1.81 -10.03 16.35
CA SER A 134 0.64 -9.82 17.19
C SER A 134 -0.49 -10.73 16.73
N ARG A 135 -1.60 -10.76 17.49
CA ARG A 135 -2.77 -11.58 17.14
C ARG A 135 -3.44 -11.08 15.87
N SER A 136 -3.41 -9.78 15.59
CA SER A 136 -3.99 -9.21 14.37
C SER A 136 -3.10 -9.33 13.13
N ASN A 137 -1.81 -9.66 13.27
CA ASN A 137 -0.85 -9.61 12.17
C ASN A 137 -0.09 -10.91 11.90
N SER A 138 -0.40 -11.97 12.65
CA SER A 138 0.18 -13.30 12.44
C SER A 138 -0.22 -13.89 11.09
N LEU A 139 0.52 -14.89 10.62
CA LEU A 139 0.20 -15.61 9.39
C LEU A 139 -1.16 -16.31 9.51
N ALA A 140 -1.45 -16.91 10.67
CA ALA A 140 -2.75 -17.54 10.94
C ALA A 140 -3.91 -16.55 10.81
N ALA A 141 -3.77 -15.37 11.40
CA ALA A 141 -4.82 -14.35 11.43
C ALA A 141 -5.06 -13.72 10.06
N VAL A 142 -3.98 -13.35 9.34
CA VAL A 142 -4.11 -12.58 8.09
C VAL A 142 -4.25 -13.49 6.86
N TYR A 143 -3.72 -14.72 6.91
CA TYR A 143 -3.70 -15.66 5.78
C TYR A 143 -3.98 -17.11 6.21
N PRO A 144 -5.17 -17.42 6.76
CA PRO A 144 -5.48 -18.75 7.30
C PRO A 144 -5.34 -19.88 6.28
N GLY A 145 -5.71 -19.67 5.02
CA GLY A 145 -5.52 -20.66 3.95
C GLY A 145 -4.05 -20.98 3.67
N VAL A 146 -3.15 -20.01 3.86
CA VAL A 146 -1.70 -20.24 3.73
C VAL A 146 -1.16 -20.94 4.97
N ALA A 147 -1.66 -20.59 6.16
CA ALA A 147 -1.28 -21.24 7.42
C ALA A 147 -1.59 -22.75 7.42
N LEU A 148 -2.64 -23.19 6.73
CA LEU A 148 -2.93 -24.62 6.55
C LEU A 148 -1.79 -25.37 5.84
N GLU A 149 -1.01 -24.71 4.99
CA GLU A 149 0.12 -25.34 4.30
C GLU A 149 1.40 -25.34 5.15
N TRP A 150 1.35 -24.90 6.41
CA TRP A 150 2.50 -24.93 7.31
C TRP A 150 2.98 -26.36 7.55
N HIS A 151 4.30 -26.58 7.50
CA HIS A 151 4.82 -27.90 7.77
C HIS A 151 4.73 -28.23 9.28
N PRO A 152 4.18 -29.39 9.68
CA PRO A 152 3.90 -29.69 11.09
C PRO A 152 5.15 -29.91 11.97
N ALA A 153 6.26 -30.42 11.43
CA ALA A 153 7.47 -30.75 12.21
C ALA A 153 8.71 -29.90 11.86
N GLU A 154 8.98 -29.66 10.58
CA GLU A 154 10.21 -28.99 10.09
C GLU A 154 10.42 -27.54 10.56
N ASN A 155 9.39 -26.86 11.08
CA ASN A 155 9.52 -25.50 11.63
C ASN A 155 9.78 -25.49 13.15
N GLY A 156 10.03 -26.66 13.75
CA GLY A 156 10.25 -26.80 15.18
C GLY A 156 8.99 -26.44 15.98
N THR A 157 9.16 -25.62 17.01
CA THR A 157 8.06 -25.18 17.89
C THR A 157 7.26 -23.99 17.34
N LEU A 158 7.64 -23.45 16.17
CA LEU A 158 6.97 -22.28 15.60
C LEU A 158 5.64 -22.67 14.95
N THR A 159 4.60 -21.95 15.34
CA THR A 159 3.27 -22.04 14.73
C THR A 159 3.03 -20.86 13.78
N PRO A 160 2.02 -20.95 12.89
CA PRO A 160 1.58 -19.80 12.09
C PRO A 160 1.17 -18.56 12.91
N ASP A 161 0.81 -18.73 14.18
CA ASP A 161 0.50 -17.62 15.10
C ASP A 161 1.75 -16.87 15.58
N ASP A 162 2.90 -17.54 15.60
CA ASP A 162 4.18 -16.97 16.06
C ASP A 162 4.93 -16.21 14.96
N VAL A 163 4.38 -16.15 13.76
CA VAL A 163 5.07 -15.65 12.56
C VAL A 163 4.29 -14.52 11.91
N PHE A 164 4.97 -13.43 11.59
CA PHE A 164 4.37 -12.28 10.89
C PHE A 164 3.91 -12.69 9.48
N GLY A 165 2.67 -12.35 9.10
CA GLY A 165 2.06 -12.79 7.83
C GLY A 165 2.80 -12.36 6.55
N CYS A 166 3.66 -11.34 6.62
CA CYS A 166 4.53 -10.90 5.52
C CYS A 166 6.02 -11.03 5.86
N SER A 167 6.40 -11.98 6.72
CA SER A 167 7.80 -12.25 7.04
C SER A 167 8.60 -12.64 5.79
N SER A 168 9.79 -12.06 5.62
CA SER A 168 10.76 -12.45 4.59
C SER A 168 11.61 -13.66 4.99
N VAL A 169 11.49 -14.13 6.23
CA VAL A 169 12.13 -15.37 6.70
C VAL A 169 11.47 -16.55 6.00
N ARG A 170 12.28 -17.55 5.63
CA ARG A 170 11.80 -18.75 4.94
C ARG A 170 11.45 -19.84 5.95
N TYR A 171 10.31 -20.48 5.72
CA TYR A 171 9.78 -21.58 6.53
C TYR A 171 9.46 -22.76 5.62
N TRP A 172 9.33 -23.94 6.23
CA TRP A 172 8.94 -25.16 5.55
C TRP A 172 7.43 -25.25 5.40
N TRP A 173 6.99 -25.64 4.21
CA TRP A 173 5.58 -25.77 3.85
C TRP A 173 5.31 -27.18 3.33
N LYS A 174 4.08 -27.66 3.53
CA LYS A 174 3.60 -28.94 3.02
C LYS A 174 2.33 -28.73 2.21
N CYS A 175 2.33 -29.27 0.99
CA CYS A 175 1.20 -29.15 0.08
C CYS A 175 0.08 -30.04 0.61
N GLN A 176 -1.10 -29.47 0.81
CA GLN A 176 -2.27 -30.22 1.26
C GLN A 176 -2.70 -31.31 0.26
N ARG A 177 -2.44 -31.12 -1.04
CA ARG A 177 -2.94 -32.02 -2.09
C ARG A 177 -2.06 -33.25 -2.30
N HIS A 178 -0.74 -33.05 -2.39
CA HIS A 178 0.22 -34.12 -2.72
C HIS A 178 1.28 -34.34 -1.65
N GLY A 179 1.23 -33.60 -0.53
CA GLY A 179 2.21 -33.73 0.56
C GLY A 179 3.61 -33.20 0.24
N HIS A 180 3.83 -32.59 -0.93
CA HIS A 180 5.12 -32.01 -1.31
C HIS A 180 5.62 -30.99 -0.29
N VAL A 181 6.90 -31.07 0.07
CA VAL A 181 7.54 -30.16 1.01
C VAL A 181 8.44 -29.16 0.28
N TRP A 182 8.42 -27.89 0.66
CA TRP A 182 9.30 -26.87 0.10
C TRP A 182 9.56 -25.71 1.07
N LEU A 183 10.61 -24.94 0.78
CA LEU A 183 11.06 -23.80 1.59
C LEU A 183 10.71 -22.47 0.91
N ALA A 184 9.93 -21.61 1.56
CA ALA A 184 9.52 -20.30 1.03
C ALA A 184 9.26 -19.28 2.15
N SER A 185 9.33 -17.97 1.85
CA SER A 185 8.97 -16.93 2.84
C SER A 185 7.46 -16.65 2.87
N CYS A 186 6.95 -16.16 4.00
CA CYS A 186 5.55 -15.73 4.09
C CYS A 186 5.27 -14.61 3.09
N ALA A 187 6.16 -13.63 2.96
CA ALA A 187 6.05 -12.52 2.00
C ALA A 187 5.93 -12.98 0.55
N ASP A 188 6.70 -14.00 0.14
CA ASP A 188 6.57 -14.58 -1.19
C ASP A 188 5.19 -15.21 -1.34
N ARG A 189 4.75 -15.98 -0.34
CA ARG A 189 3.47 -16.70 -0.32
C ARG A 189 2.23 -15.80 -0.31
N THR A 190 2.32 -14.61 0.29
CA THR A 190 1.19 -13.70 0.50
C THR A 190 1.22 -12.47 -0.40
N GLY A 191 2.35 -12.22 -1.08
CA GLY A 191 2.56 -11.06 -1.94
C GLY A 191 1.73 -11.04 -3.23
N ARG A 192 1.71 -9.87 -3.90
CA ARG A 192 0.99 -9.63 -5.17
C ARG A 192 1.41 -10.55 -6.33
N HIS A 193 2.55 -11.22 -6.20
CA HIS A 193 3.07 -12.20 -7.17
C HIS A 193 2.86 -13.66 -6.73
N GLY A 194 1.87 -13.93 -5.85
CA GLY A 194 1.60 -15.22 -5.18
C GLY A 194 1.46 -16.47 -6.05
N HIS A 195 1.58 -16.35 -7.37
CA HIS A 195 1.73 -17.45 -8.30
C HIS A 195 3.10 -18.13 -8.20
N ARG A 196 4.19 -17.40 -7.93
CA ARG A 196 5.56 -17.99 -7.84
C ARG A 196 5.83 -18.73 -6.53
N SER A 197 4.84 -18.78 -5.65
CA SER A 197 4.98 -19.08 -4.23
C SER A 197 4.17 -20.31 -3.80
N ASN A 198 3.41 -20.88 -4.74
CA ASN A 198 2.72 -22.14 -4.56
C ASN A 198 3.70 -23.30 -4.60
N CYS A 199 3.25 -24.50 -4.22
CA CYS A 199 4.06 -25.70 -4.27
C CYS A 199 4.78 -25.80 -5.63
N PRO A 200 6.12 -25.74 -5.68
CA PRO A 200 6.88 -25.63 -6.93
C PRO A 200 6.78 -26.88 -7.80
N LYS A 201 6.38 -28.02 -7.22
CA LYS A 201 6.10 -29.26 -7.95
C LYS A 201 4.69 -29.30 -8.53
N CYS A 202 3.69 -28.80 -7.79
CA CYS A 202 2.32 -28.74 -8.29
C CYS A 202 2.10 -27.58 -9.28
N TRP A 203 2.87 -26.50 -9.13
CA TRP A 203 2.68 -25.26 -9.89
C TRP A 203 2.86 -25.41 -11.41
N PRO A 204 3.87 -26.12 -11.95
CA PRO A 204 4.05 -26.24 -13.41
C PRO A 204 2.91 -26.99 -14.10
N GLU A 205 2.31 -27.96 -13.43
CA GLU A 205 1.24 -28.81 -13.96
C GLU A 205 -0.13 -28.11 -13.80
N ILE A 206 -0.41 -27.59 -12.61
CA ILE A 206 -1.65 -26.86 -12.31
C ILE A 206 -1.71 -25.51 -13.03
N TYR A 207 -0.63 -24.71 -13.08
CA TYR A 207 -0.68 -23.36 -13.63
C TYR A 207 -1.13 -23.34 -15.11
N ARG A 208 -0.70 -24.33 -15.91
CA ARG A 208 -1.09 -24.42 -17.33
C ARG A 208 -2.60 -24.61 -17.50
N ASN A 209 -3.23 -25.36 -16.60
CA ASN A 209 -4.66 -25.68 -16.62
C ASN A 209 -5.47 -24.98 -15.53
N SER A 210 -4.89 -24.02 -14.81
CA SER A 210 -5.52 -23.37 -13.67
C SER A 210 -6.67 -22.48 -14.08
N VAL A 211 -7.65 -22.32 -13.19
CA VAL A 211 -8.77 -21.37 -13.34
C VAL A 211 -8.24 -19.98 -13.69
N LEU A 212 -7.19 -19.51 -12.99
CA LEU A 212 -6.57 -18.20 -13.23
C LEU A 212 -5.96 -18.05 -14.63
N LYS A 213 -5.28 -19.07 -15.15
CA LYS A 213 -4.56 -18.97 -16.41
C LYS A 213 -5.46 -19.22 -17.61
N LYS A 214 -6.43 -20.12 -17.47
CA LYS A 214 -7.32 -20.53 -18.57
C LYS A 214 -8.37 -19.49 -18.89
N ASP A 215 -9.01 -18.93 -17.86
CA ASP A 215 -9.97 -17.85 -18.06
C ASP A 215 -9.87 -16.83 -16.92
N PRO A 216 -9.11 -15.74 -17.14
CA PRO A 216 -9.00 -14.65 -16.16
C PRO A 216 -10.33 -13.99 -15.80
N SER A 217 -11.34 -14.06 -16.67
CA SER A 217 -12.66 -13.47 -16.41
C SER A 217 -13.49 -14.33 -15.44
N ILE A 218 -13.42 -15.66 -15.59
CA ILE A 218 -14.00 -16.62 -14.65
C ILE A 218 -13.23 -16.55 -13.33
N ALA A 219 -11.91 -16.45 -13.36
CA ALA A 219 -11.08 -16.32 -12.17
C ALA A 219 -11.33 -15.01 -11.38
N ALA A 220 -11.69 -13.92 -12.07
CA ALA A 220 -12.06 -12.66 -11.43
C ALA A 220 -13.33 -12.78 -10.57
N GLN A 221 -14.17 -13.78 -10.84
CA GLN A 221 -15.35 -14.08 -10.05
C GLN A 221 -15.04 -14.98 -8.85
N TRP A 222 -13.79 -15.37 -8.59
CA TRP A 222 -13.45 -16.25 -7.46
C TRP A 222 -13.64 -15.55 -6.10
N HIS A 223 -14.26 -16.21 -5.12
CA HIS A 223 -14.37 -15.66 -3.77
C HIS A 223 -13.09 -15.92 -2.95
N MET A 224 -12.26 -14.89 -2.75
CA MET A 224 -10.92 -15.04 -2.14
C MET A 224 -10.93 -15.44 -0.66
N GLU A 225 -11.94 -15.03 0.11
CA GLU A 225 -11.99 -15.27 1.56
C GLU A 225 -12.73 -16.57 1.96
N LYS A 226 -13.80 -16.93 1.23
CA LYS A 226 -14.61 -18.13 1.50
C LYS A 226 -14.04 -19.42 0.90
N ASN A 227 -13.10 -19.32 -0.02
CA ASN A 227 -12.45 -20.49 -0.60
C ASN A 227 -11.11 -20.75 0.09
N PRO A 228 -10.81 -22.02 0.45
CA PRO A 228 -9.52 -22.37 1.05
C PRO A 228 -8.36 -22.26 0.06
N LEU A 229 -8.65 -22.29 -1.24
CA LEU A 229 -7.67 -22.27 -2.33
C LEU A 229 -7.82 -21.04 -3.21
N ARG A 230 -6.71 -20.54 -3.76
CA ARG A 230 -6.69 -19.47 -4.76
C ARG A 230 -6.99 -20.02 -6.16
N PRO A 231 -7.51 -19.21 -7.10
CA PRO A 231 -7.84 -19.68 -8.45
C PRO A 231 -6.61 -20.11 -9.28
N GLY A 232 -5.40 -19.69 -8.90
CA GLY A 232 -4.16 -20.19 -9.52
C GLY A 232 -3.75 -21.59 -9.05
N GLN A 233 -4.34 -22.07 -7.95
CA GLN A 233 -4.06 -23.37 -7.36
C GLN A 233 -5.09 -24.42 -7.78
N VAL A 234 -6.19 -24.05 -8.44
CA VAL A 234 -7.28 -24.95 -8.81
C VAL A 234 -7.30 -25.13 -10.33
N GLU A 235 -7.45 -26.37 -10.81
CA GLU A 235 -7.54 -26.68 -12.24
C GLU A 235 -8.94 -26.39 -12.78
N ARG A 236 -9.06 -26.01 -14.04
CA ARG A 236 -10.37 -25.77 -14.68
C ARG A 236 -11.26 -27.01 -14.73
N THR A 237 -10.71 -28.21 -14.55
CA THR A 237 -11.41 -29.50 -14.57
C THR A 237 -11.76 -30.01 -13.18
N ASP A 238 -11.43 -29.26 -12.13
CA ASP A 238 -11.69 -29.65 -10.75
C ASP A 238 -13.20 -29.81 -10.49
N PRO A 239 -13.67 -30.95 -9.96
CA PRO A 239 -15.08 -31.18 -9.70
C PRO A 239 -15.56 -30.54 -8.38
N GLN A 240 -14.69 -29.88 -7.61
CA GLN A 240 -15.09 -29.27 -6.35
C GLN A 240 -16.03 -28.07 -6.53
N MET A 241 -16.98 -27.95 -5.62
CA MET A 241 -17.85 -26.79 -5.48
C MET A 241 -17.09 -25.67 -4.76
N MET A 242 -17.04 -24.49 -5.36
CA MET A 242 -16.33 -23.33 -4.83
C MET A 242 -17.27 -22.12 -4.77
N TRP A 243 -16.92 -21.15 -3.93
CA TRP A 243 -17.61 -19.87 -3.84
C TRP A 243 -17.14 -18.90 -4.92
N TRP A 244 -18.09 -18.23 -5.54
CA TRP A 244 -17.89 -17.24 -6.59
C TRP A 244 -18.65 -15.95 -6.25
N ARG A 245 -18.29 -14.86 -6.91
CA ARG A 245 -18.92 -13.55 -6.79
C ARG A 245 -19.35 -13.07 -8.17
N CYS A 246 -20.66 -12.90 -8.33
CA CYS A 246 -21.27 -12.21 -9.44
C CYS A 246 -21.32 -10.72 -9.11
N GLY A 247 -20.89 -9.87 -10.04
CA GLY A 247 -20.98 -8.42 -9.87
C GLY A 247 -22.42 -7.89 -9.75
N LEU A 248 -23.41 -8.63 -10.25
CA LEU A 248 -24.83 -8.26 -10.23
C LEU A 248 -25.60 -8.85 -9.05
N HIS A 249 -25.34 -10.12 -8.73
CA HIS A 249 -26.20 -10.91 -7.84
C HIS A 249 -25.51 -11.35 -6.54
N GLY A 250 -24.28 -10.90 -6.32
CA GLY A 250 -23.50 -11.24 -5.14
C GLY A 250 -22.92 -12.66 -5.21
N GLU A 251 -22.86 -13.31 -4.07
CA GLU A 251 -22.15 -14.57 -3.90
C GLU A 251 -22.97 -15.77 -4.37
N PHE A 252 -22.32 -16.78 -4.94
CA PHE A 252 -22.96 -18.04 -5.31
C PHE A 252 -21.96 -19.19 -5.28
N GLN A 253 -22.46 -20.42 -5.14
CA GLN A 253 -21.65 -21.63 -5.23
C GLN A 253 -21.83 -22.26 -6.61
N ALA A 254 -20.74 -22.78 -7.17
CA ALA A 254 -20.77 -23.55 -8.40
C ALA A 254 -19.56 -24.49 -8.46
N VAL A 255 -19.73 -25.61 -9.14
CA VAL A 255 -18.66 -26.57 -9.44
C VAL A 255 -17.67 -25.94 -10.42
N VAL A 256 -16.36 -26.07 -10.13
CA VAL A 256 -15.32 -25.42 -10.94
C VAL A 256 -15.36 -25.88 -12.39
N ARG A 257 -15.34 -27.20 -12.67
CA ARG A 257 -15.37 -27.72 -14.05
C ARG A 257 -16.58 -27.27 -14.86
N ASP A 258 -17.72 -27.08 -14.21
CA ASP A 258 -18.97 -26.74 -14.89
C ASP A 258 -18.95 -25.29 -15.40
N ARG A 259 -18.17 -24.43 -14.76
CA ARG A 259 -18.00 -23.03 -15.20
C ARG A 259 -17.16 -22.89 -16.46
N PHE A 260 -16.43 -23.94 -16.85
CA PHE A 260 -15.53 -23.96 -18.01
C PHE A 260 -16.04 -24.85 -19.14
N ARG A 261 -17.33 -25.25 -19.11
CA ARG A 261 -17.94 -25.99 -20.23
C ARG A 261 -17.97 -25.10 -21.47
N GLU A 262 -17.69 -25.70 -22.62
CA GLU A 262 -17.75 -25.01 -23.92
C GLU A 262 -19.20 -24.67 -24.30
N THR A 263 -20.14 -25.52 -23.88
CA THR A 263 -21.58 -25.34 -24.03
C THR A 263 -22.21 -25.10 -22.66
N ASP A 264 -22.97 -24.01 -22.53
CA ASP A 264 -23.68 -23.62 -21.31
C ASP A 264 -22.79 -23.65 -20.04
N PRO A 265 -21.75 -22.78 -19.96
CA PRO A 265 -20.93 -22.69 -18.76
C PRO A 265 -21.78 -22.29 -17.57
N ALA A 266 -21.72 -23.08 -16.48
CA ALA A 266 -22.47 -22.83 -15.26
C ALA A 266 -22.10 -21.47 -14.67
N GLY A 267 -22.91 -20.47 -14.99
CA GLY A 267 -22.75 -19.08 -14.57
C GLY A 267 -23.39 -18.81 -13.22
N CYS A 268 -23.67 -17.54 -12.95
CA CYS A 268 -24.50 -17.18 -11.81
C CYS A 268 -25.93 -17.69 -12.05
N PRO A 269 -26.53 -18.50 -11.15
CA PRO A 269 -27.87 -19.06 -11.35
C PRO A 269 -28.94 -17.99 -11.60
N LYS A 270 -28.80 -16.83 -10.95
CA LYS A 270 -29.70 -15.67 -11.12
C LYS A 270 -29.52 -14.97 -12.48
N CYS A 271 -28.33 -15.06 -13.09
CA CYS A 271 -28.12 -14.58 -14.46
C CYS A 271 -28.71 -15.57 -15.48
N SER A 272 -28.53 -16.88 -15.29
CA SER A 272 -29.07 -17.88 -16.22
C SER A 272 -30.60 -17.91 -16.24
N LEU A 273 -31.25 -17.65 -15.11
CA LEU A 273 -32.71 -17.47 -15.05
C LEU A 273 -33.21 -16.20 -15.77
N SER A 274 -32.33 -15.26 -16.10
CA SER A 274 -32.68 -14.01 -16.80
C SER A 274 -32.63 -14.10 -18.32
N GLU A 275 -32.16 -15.22 -18.89
CA GLU A 275 -32.10 -15.44 -20.35
C GLU A 275 -33.49 -15.64 -21.01
N ASN A 276 -34.55 -15.85 -20.23
CA ASN A 276 -35.92 -16.08 -20.73
C ASN A 276 -36.88 -14.89 -20.56
N LEU A 277 -36.39 -13.67 -20.33
CA LEU A 277 -37.24 -12.48 -20.31
C LEU A 277 -36.77 -11.46 -21.33
N SER A 278 -37.32 -11.60 -22.54
CA SER A 278 -37.52 -10.48 -23.45
C SER A 278 -38.33 -9.39 -22.70
N ALA A 279 -37.72 -8.21 -22.52
CA ALA A 279 -38.25 -6.95 -21.96
C ALA A 279 -37.77 -6.56 -20.54
N PRO A 280 -38.00 -5.31 -20.10
CA PRO A 280 -37.15 -4.11 -20.15
C PRO A 280 -36.09 -4.02 -19.03
N THR A 281 -35.84 -5.11 -18.30
CA THR A 281 -35.14 -5.09 -17.01
C THR A 281 -33.60 -5.07 -17.10
N ILE A 282 -33.01 -5.40 -18.26
CA ILE A 282 -31.55 -5.41 -18.47
C ILE A 282 -31.08 -4.27 -19.40
N SER A 283 -32.01 -3.43 -19.89
CA SER A 283 -31.67 -2.27 -20.71
C SER A 283 -30.75 -1.31 -19.95
N LEU A 284 -29.76 -0.77 -20.65
CA LEU A 284 -28.84 0.26 -20.13
C LEU A 284 -29.59 1.48 -19.59
N ALA A 285 -30.71 1.84 -20.21
CA ALA A 285 -31.59 2.91 -19.76
C ALA A 285 -32.17 2.64 -18.36
N SER A 286 -32.60 1.40 -18.12
CA SER A 286 -33.26 0.98 -16.87
C SER A 286 -32.26 0.82 -15.72
N LEU A 287 -31.11 0.18 -15.97
CA LEU A 287 -30.14 -0.15 -14.91
C LEU A 287 -29.09 0.94 -14.67
N HIS A 288 -28.75 1.73 -15.69
CA HIS A 288 -27.73 2.76 -15.60
C HIS A 288 -28.14 4.07 -16.31
N PRO A 289 -29.18 4.77 -15.82
CA PRO A 289 -29.74 5.96 -16.48
C PRO A 289 -28.70 7.07 -16.71
N LYS A 290 -27.70 7.20 -15.83
CA LYS A 290 -26.60 8.17 -16.00
C LYS A 290 -25.64 7.80 -17.13
N LEU A 291 -25.38 6.50 -17.35
CA LEU A 291 -24.56 6.04 -18.47
C LEU A 291 -25.35 6.08 -19.78
N PHE A 292 -26.65 5.80 -19.72
CA PHE A 292 -27.54 5.94 -20.87
C PHE A 292 -27.54 7.37 -21.43
N ALA A 293 -27.49 8.39 -20.56
CA ALA A 293 -27.36 9.79 -20.98
C ALA A 293 -26.05 10.08 -21.74
N GLU A 294 -24.99 9.30 -21.53
CA GLU A 294 -23.73 9.41 -22.27
C GLU A 294 -23.75 8.70 -23.63
N LEU A 295 -24.82 7.98 -23.98
CA LEU A 295 -24.89 7.27 -25.25
C LEU A 295 -25.15 8.27 -26.40
N SER A 296 -24.37 8.18 -27.49
CA SER A 296 -24.54 9.08 -28.62
C SER A 296 -25.80 8.73 -29.43
N ALA A 297 -26.61 9.73 -29.77
CA ALA A 297 -27.90 9.55 -30.47
C ALA A 297 -27.80 8.97 -31.91
N GLY A 298 -26.61 8.92 -32.51
CA GLY A 298 -26.37 8.44 -33.88
C GLY A 298 -25.76 7.04 -33.98
N ASN A 299 -26.17 6.10 -33.13
CA ASN A 299 -25.86 4.69 -33.35
C ASN A 299 -26.83 4.17 -34.42
N ASP A 300 -26.55 4.46 -35.70
CA ASP A 300 -27.44 4.27 -36.85
C ASP A 300 -27.79 2.80 -37.19
N GLN A 301 -27.60 1.86 -36.25
CA GLN A 301 -27.84 0.42 -36.45
C GLN A 301 -28.63 -0.26 -35.31
N GLU A 302 -28.91 0.40 -34.19
CA GLU A 302 -29.70 -0.19 -33.09
C GLU A 302 -30.61 0.86 -32.44
N ASP A 303 -31.85 0.48 -32.10
CA ASP A 303 -32.69 1.29 -31.21
C ASP A 303 -31.99 1.40 -29.86
N VAL A 304 -31.45 2.59 -29.60
CA VAL A 304 -30.67 2.97 -28.42
C VAL A 304 -31.36 2.56 -27.11
N THR A 305 -32.69 2.52 -27.07
CA THR A 305 -33.48 2.18 -25.87
C THR A 305 -33.44 0.68 -25.52
N THR A 306 -33.04 -0.18 -26.46
CA THR A 306 -33.00 -1.63 -26.31
C THR A 306 -31.61 -2.20 -26.00
N ILE A 307 -30.59 -1.34 -25.94
CA ILE A 307 -29.19 -1.75 -25.73
C ILE A 307 -29.03 -2.38 -24.34
N SER A 308 -28.69 -3.67 -24.32
CA SER A 308 -28.43 -4.44 -23.10
C SER A 308 -27.16 -3.97 -22.38
N THR A 309 -27.24 -3.83 -21.05
CA THR A 309 -26.09 -3.48 -20.18
C THR A 309 -24.90 -4.42 -20.28
N VAL A 310 -25.13 -5.68 -20.63
CA VAL A 310 -24.10 -6.71 -20.75
C VAL A 310 -23.59 -6.91 -22.18
N SER A 311 -24.07 -6.09 -23.13
CA SER A 311 -23.65 -6.19 -24.53
C SER A 311 -22.13 -6.00 -24.71
N SER A 312 -21.55 -6.89 -25.51
CA SER A 312 -20.15 -6.85 -25.96
C SER A 312 -19.97 -6.10 -27.28
N SER A 313 -21.05 -5.65 -27.93
CA SER A 313 -20.98 -4.82 -29.12
C SER A 313 -20.51 -3.40 -28.77
N LYS A 314 -19.65 -2.82 -29.60
CA LYS A 314 -19.16 -1.45 -29.38
C LYS A 314 -20.19 -0.45 -29.87
N VAL A 315 -20.50 0.53 -29.02
CA VAL A 315 -21.41 1.63 -29.32
C VAL A 315 -20.70 2.96 -29.07
N SER A 316 -21.24 4.05 -29.63
CA SER A 316 -20.67 5.39 -29.48
C SER A 316 -21.14 6.07 -28.19
N TRP A 317 -20.22 6.75 -27.52
CA TRP A 317 -20.44 7.49 -26.28
C TRP A 317 -19.94 8.92 -26.40
N THR A 318 -20.61 9.83 -25.73
CA THR A 318 -20.30 11.26 -25.62
C THR A 318 -20.21 11.64 -24.14
N CYS A 319 -19.22 12.44 -23.75
CA CYS A 319 -19.10 12.91 -22.38
C CYS A 319 -20.15 13.99 -22.09
N LEU A 320 -20.88 13.88 -20.98
CA LEU A 320 -21.86 14.90 -20.57
C LEU A 320 -21.24 16.26 -20.26
N GLU A 321 -20.01 16.28 -19.72
CA GLU A 321 -19.32 17.53 -19.37
C GLU A 321 -18.65 18.19 -20.59
N TYR A 322 -18.23 17.38 -21.57
CA TYR A 322 -17.44 17.82 -22.72
C TYR A 322 -17.95 17.13 -24.00
N PRO A 323 -18.94 17.72 -24.71
CA PRO A 323 -19.62 17.07 -25.85
C PRO A 323 -18.73 16.70 -27.04
N ASP A 324 -17.53 17.27 -27.10
CA ASP A 324 -16.48 16.98 -28.07
C ASP A 324 -15.67 15.73 -27.73
N HIS A 325 -15.74 15.23 -26.50
CA HIS A 325 -15.18 13.94 -26.11
C HIS A 325 -16.11 12.81 -26.59
N LYS A 326 -15.82 12.25 -27.76
CA LYS A 326 -16.55 11.12 -28.35
C LYS A 326 -15.67 9.88 -28.46
N TRP A 327 -16.17 8.72 -28.06
CA TRP A 327 -15.42 7.46 -28.11
C TRP A 327 -16.31 6.23 -28.31
N MET A 328 -15.71 5.12 -28.75
CA MET A 328 -16.40 3.83 -28.91
C MET A 328 -15.94 2.82 -27.86
N THR A 329 -16.89 2.18 -27.18
CA THR A 329 -16.65 1.03 -26.28
C THR A 329 -17.94 0.25 -26.04
N THR A 330 -17.85 -0.91 -25.41
CA THR A 330 -18.99 -1.78 -25.07
C THR A 330 -19.75 -1.28 -23.83
N PRO A 331 -21.09 -1.41 -23.76
CA PRO A 331 -21.90 -1.17 -22.56
C PRO A 331 -21.40 -1.92 -21.32
N TYR A 332 -21.03 -3.19 -21.47
CA TYR A 332 -20.49 -4.01 -20.36
C TYR A 332 -19.29 -3.35 -19.64
N ARG A 333 -18.30 -2.85 -20.41
CA ARG A 333 -17.13 -2.14 -19.86
C ARG A 333 -17.49 -0.82 -19.18
N ARG A 334 -18.53 -0.13 -19.64
CA ARG A 334 -18.99 1.12 -19.03
C ARG A 334 -19.71 0.85 -17.71
N ALA A 335 -20.61 -0.13 -17.70
CA ALA A 335 -21.44 -0.52 -16.57
C ALA A 335 -20.63 -1.16 -15.43
N PHE A 336 -19.77 -2.13 -15.74
CA PHE A 336 -19.18 -3.01 -14.72
C PHE A 336 -17.69 -2.82 -14.47
N VAL A 337 -16.94 -2.27 -15.44
CA VAL A 337 -15.49 -2.02 -15.29
C VAL A 337 -15.21 -0.57 -14.83
N GLY A 338 -16.22 0.31 -14.89
CA GLY A 338 -16.18 1.63 -14.23
C GLY A 338 -15.26 2.66 -14.90
N HIS A 339 -15.08 2.61 -16.22
CA HIS A 339 -14.28 3.61 -16.93
C HIS A 339 -15.09 4.88 -17.22
N LYS A 340 -14.71 5.98 -16.55
CA LYS A 340 -15.11 7.36 -16.87
C LYS A 340 -14.63 7.75 -18.28
N CYS A 341 -15.11 8.88 -18.80
CA CYS A 341 -14.66 9.44 -20.07
C CYS A 341 -13.12 9.35 -20.23
N PRO A 342 -12.61 8.67 -21.28
CA PRO A 342 -11.18 8.38 -21.43
C PRO A 342 -10.34 9.64 -21.66
N PHE A 343 -10.93 10.70 -22.22
CA PHE A 343 -10.27 12.00 -22.39
C PHE A 343 -10.12 12.74 -21.05
N CYS A 344 -11.19 12.79 -20.23
CA CYS A 344 -11.13 13.36 -18.88
C CYS A 344 -10.16 12.60 -17.97
N ALA A 345 -10.12 11.26 -18.11
CA ALA A 345 -9.18 10.41 -17.40
C ALA A 345 -7.73 10.50 -17.92
N GLY A 346 -7.46 11.31 -18.96
CA GLY A 346 -6.12 11.49 -19.54
C GLY A 346 -5.56 10.26 -20.27
N ARG A 347 -6.43 9.31 -20.63
CA ARG A 347 -6.08 8.09 -21.38
C ARG A 347 -6.05 8.34 -22.88
N PHE A 348 -6.96 9.18 -23.37
CA PHE A 348 -7.01 9.63 -24.76
C PHE A 348 -6.52 11.07 -24.87
N VAL A 349 -5.86 11.35 -25.99
CA VAL A 349 -5.30 12.66 -26.30
C VAL A 349 -6.41 13.61 -26.69
N HIS A 350 -6.37 14.81 -26.14
CA HIS A 350 -7.29 15.89 -26.41
C HIS A 350 -6.55 17.23 -26.43
N ARG A 351 -7.09 18.22 -27.14
CA ARG A 351 -6.48 19.57 -27.21
C ARG A 351 -6.26 20.19 -25.82
N THR A 352 -7.07 19.83 -24.82
CA THR A 352 -6.97 20.36 -23.45
C THR A 352 -6.03 19.58 -22.54
N ASN A 353 -5.59 18.37 -22.92
CA ASN A 353 -4.79 17.48 -22.06
C ASN A 353 -3.46 17.02 -22.70
N SER A 354 -3.12 17.52 -23.89
CA SER A 354 -1.87 17.20 -24.56
C SER A 354 -0.66 17.71 -23.76
N LEU A 355 0.50 17.10 -24.00
CA LEU A 355 1.76 17.51 -23.39
C LEU A 355 2.08 18.97 -23.74
N ARG A 356 1.84 19.39 -24.99
CA ARG A 356 2.06 20.78 -25.42
C ARG A 356 1.18 21.76 -24.67
N THR A 357 -0.12 21.48 -24.55
CA THR A 357 -1.07 22.38 -23.92
C THR A 357 -0.81 22.53 -22.42
N ARG A 358 -0.54 21.43 -21.71
CA ARG A 358 -0.44 21.45 -20.24
C ARG A 358 0.98 21.71 -19.72
N HIS A 359 2.00 21.37 -20.50
CA HIS A 359 3.40 21.54 -20.09
C HIS A 359 4.25 22.08 -21.26
N PRO A 360 4.01 23.33 -21.72
CA PRO A 360 4.71 23.90 -22.88
C PRO A 360 6.24 23.92 -22.71
N LYS A 361 6.75 24.17 -21.50
CA LYS A 361 8.19 24.14 -21.19
C LYS A 361 8.80 22.74 -21.32
N VAL A 362 8.05 21.71 -20.94
CA VAL A 362 8.49 20.32 -21.11
C VAL A 362 8.38 19.92 -22.57
N ALA A 363 7.31 20.33 -23.25
CA ALA A 363 7.10 20.09 -24.67
C ALA A 363 8.18 20.73 -25.56
N SER A 364 8.77 21.87 -25.16
CA SER A 364 9.91 22.45 -25.88
C SER A 364 11.20 21.62 -25.79
N GLU A 365 11.30 20.74 -24.80
CA GLU A 365 12.41 19.79 -24.70
C GLU A 365 12.14 18.49 -25.49
N PHE A 366 11.00 18.37 -26.17
CA PHE A 366 10.71 17.20 -27.00
C PHE A 366 11.65 17.17 -28.20
N HIS A 367 12.31 16.04 -28.43
CA HIS A 367 13.34 15.98 -29.46
C HIS A 367 12.73 16.16 -30.86
N PRO A 368 13.27 17.06 -31.72
CA PRO A 368 12.64 17.43 -33.00
C PRO A 368 12.62 16.32 -34.05
N THR A 369 13.62 15.43 -34.08
CA THR A 369 13.75 14.41 -35.14
C THR A 369 13.76 12.94 -34.67
N LYS A 370 14.15 12.65 -33.42
CA LYS A 370 14.27 11.26 -32.91
C LYS A 370 12.94 10.61 -32.47
N ASN A 371 11.84 11.36 -32.49
CA ASN A 371 10.50 10.84 -32.19
C ASN A 371 9.64 10.62 -33.47
N SER A 372 10.22 10.84 -34.66
CA SER A 372 9.66 10.49 -35.97
C SER A 372 9.37 8.97 -36.06
N PRO A 373 8.57 8.47 -37.04
CA PRO A 373 7.41 7.56 -36.92
C PRO A 373 7.59 6.17 -36.27
N GLY A 374 8.62 5.92 -35.45
CA GLY A 374 8.79 4.68 -34.68
C GLY A 374 7.74 4.45 -33.59
N ILE A 375 6.80 5.37 -33.35
CA ILE A 375 5.74 5.23 -32.35
C ILE A 375 4.38 5.17 -33.04
N PHE A 376 3.85 3.95 -33.21
CA PHE A 376 2.52 3.70 -33.79
C PHE A 376 1.43 3.62 -32.71
N SER A 377 0.35 4.39 -32.87
CA SER A 377 -0.86 4.25 -32.06
C SER A 377 -1.78 3.18 -32.67
N LYS A 378 -1.92 2.04 -31.99
CA LYS A 378 -2.88 1.00 -32.40
C LYS A 378 -4.34 1.46 -32.31
N VAL A 379 -4.61 2.41 -31.40
CA VAL A 379 -5.97 2.91 -31.14
C VAL A 379 -6.39 3.90 -32.23
N GLU A 380 -5.51 4.83 -32.57
CA GLU A 380 -5.80 5.91 -33.54
C GLU A 380 -5.30 5.59 -34.96
N LYS A 381 -4.66 4.42 -35.15
CA LYS A 381 -4.08 3.96 -36.43
C LYS A 381 -3.21 5.00 -37.13
N ARG A 382 -2.45 5.81 -36.36
CA ARG A 382 -1.55 6.86 -36.87
C ARG A 382 -0.19 6.82 -36.19
N PHE A 383 0.80 7.41 -36.87
CA PHE A 383 2.13 7.66 -36.31
C PHE A 383 2.07 8.88 -35.39
N LEU A 384 2.61 8.74 -34.19
CA LEU A 384 2.71 9.82 -33.20
C LEU A 384 4.12 10.41 -33.29
N SER A 385 4.22 11.70 -33.57
CA SER A 385 5.52 12.36 -33.80
C SER A 385 5.65 13.71 -33.09
N THR A 386 4.56 14.27 -32.60
CA THR A 386 4.55 15.60 -31.96
C THR A 386 4.14 15.52 -30.48
N PRO A 387 4.52 16.52 -29.65
CA PRO A 387 4.00 16.65 -28.29
C PRO A 387 2.47 16.69 -28.18
N ASP A 388 1.77 17.10 -29.23
CA ASP A 388 0.31 17.15 -29.26
C ASP A 388 -0.31 15.76 -29.31
N ASP A 389 0.44 14.76 -29.80
CA ASP A 389 0.01 13.37 -29.94
C ASP A 389 0.07 12.56 -28.64
N PHE A 390 0.43 13.19 -27.52
CA PHE A 390 0.58 12.52 -26.23
C PHE A 390 -0.10 13.30 -25.11
N THR A 391 -0.74 12.59 -24.19
CA THR A 391 -1.19 13.18 -22.92
C THR A 391 0.02 13.42 -22.01
N TYR A 392 -0.04 14.46 -21.18
CA TYR A 392 1.05 14.75 -20.24
C TYR A 392 1.32 13.62 -19.23
N GLY A 393 0.34 12.73 -18.99
CA GLY A 393 0.47 11.56 -18.11
C GLY A 393 0.94 10.28 -18.79
N SER A 394 1.37 10.33 -20.06
CA SER A 394 1.69 9.14 -20.83
C SER A 394 2.92 8.37 -20.30
N ASN A 395 2.82 7.03 -20.31
CA ASN A 395 3.94 6.12 -20.02
C ASN A 395 4.87 5.90 -21.22
N ARG A 396 4.60 6.54 -22.37
CA ARG A 396 5.45 6.42 -23.56
C ARG A 396 6.82 7.03 -23.30
N ARG A 397 7.88 6.27 -23.60
CA ARG A 397 9.26 6.77 -23.63
C ARG A 397 9.49 7.48 -24.94
N VAL A 398 9.96 8.71 -24.85
CA VAL A 398 10.29 9.57 -26.00
C VAL A 398 11.69 10.15 -25.78
N TRP A 399 12.30 10.58 -26.87
CA TRP A 399 13.55 11.33 -26.85
C TRP A 399 13.30 12.79 -26.46
N TRP A 400 14.18 13.31 -25.63
CA TRP A 400 14.21 14.68 -25.16
C TRP A 400 15.55 15.33 -25.51
N ARG A 401 15.55 16.66 -25.60
CA ARG A 401 16.74 17.49 -25.77
C ARG A 401 16.60 18.76 -24.90
N CYS A 402 17.52 18.98 -23.97
CA CYS A 402 17.51 20.19 -23.15
C CYS A 402 18.16 21.38 -23.87
N SER A 403 18.02 22.59 -23.31
CA SER A 403 18.67 23.81 -23.82
C SER A 403 20.20 23.72 -23.93
N SER A 404 20.86 22.98 -23.02
CA SER A 404 22.31 22.70 -23.10
C SER A 404 22.70 21.66 -24.16
N GLY A 405 21.75 21.18 -24.97
CA GLY A 405 22.02 20.25 -26.07
C GLY A 405 22.08 18.76 -25.69
N HIS A 406 22.03 18.40 -24.41
CA HIS A 406 22.00 16.99 -24.01
C HIS A 406 20.72 16.30 -24.48
N GLU A 407 20.85 15.05 -24.92
CA GLU A 407 19.76 14.23 -25.42
C GLU A 407 19.61 12.97 -24.55
N TRP A 408 18.37 12.60 -24.20
CA TRP A 408 18.10 11.39 -23.42
C TRP A 408 16.70 10.84 -23.68
N GLN A 409 16.44 9.61 -23.25
CA GLN A 409 15.11 9.01 -23.28
C GLN A 409 14.47 8.97 -21.89
N ALA A 410 13.20 9.33 -21.79
CA ALA A 410 12.43 9.19 -20.56
C ALA A 410 10.91 9.08 -20.85
N PRO A 411 10.12 8.44 -19.97
CA PRO A 411 8.67 8.50 -20.04
C PRO A 411 8.12 9.92 -19.84
N ILE A 412 7.05 10.27 -20.54
CA ILE A 412 6.42 11.61 -20.46
C ILE A 412 5.94 11.92 -19.03
N HIS A 413 5.25 10.99 -18.36
CA HIS A 413 4.74 11.23 -16.99
C HIS A 413 5.86 11.53 -15.96
N CYS A 414 7.07 11.00 -16.15
CA CYS A 414 8.19 11.28 -15.26
C CYS A 414 8.66 12.74 -15.40
N ARG A 415 8.43 13.37 -16.55
CA ARG A 415 8.83 14.75 -16.87
C ARG A 415 7.80 15.78 -16.42
N THR A 416 6.55 15.36 -16.28
CA THR A 416 5.39 16.21 -15.95
C THR A 416 4.85 15.94 -14.53
N SER A 417 5.52 15.07 -13.77
CA SER A 417 5.15 14.72 -12.39
C SER A 417 5.01 15.95 -11.49
N ARG A 418 3.97 15.98 -10.66
CA ARG A 418 3.70 17.08 -9.72
C ARG A 418 4.61 17.09 -8.50
N SER A 419 5.11 15.94 -8.06
CA SER A 419 5.90 15.81 -6.83
C SER A 419 7.39 16.04 -7.06
N LEU A 420 7.93 15.48 -8.15
CA LEU A 420 9.32 15.69 -8.55
C LEU A 420 9.49 15.37 -10.04
N PRO A 421 9.44 16.36 -10.93
CA PRO A 421 9.67 16.15 -12.35
C PRO A 421 11.15 15.82 -12.59
N SER A 422 11.39 14.76 -13.37
CA SER A 422 12.74 14.40 -13.82
C SER A 422 13.27 15.41 -14.84
N GLY A 423 14.51 15.88 -14.63
CA GLY A 423 15.22 16.79 -15.53
C GLY A 423 16.18 16.07 -16.47
N CYS A 424 17.01 16.83 -17.19
CA CYS A 424 18.14 16.27 -17.92
C CYS A 424 19.12 15.60 -16.93
N PRO A 425 19.42 14.29 -17.06
CA PRO A 425 20.30 13.59 -16.12
C PRO A 425 21.70 14.21 -16.04
N THR A 426 22.23 14.66 -17.18
CA THR A 426 23.56 15.28 -17.27
C THR A 426 23.59 16.62 -16.54
N CYS A 427 22.59 17.49 -16.73
CA CYS A 427 22.53 18.77 -16.03
C CYS A 427 22.37 18.59 -14.52
N VAL A 428 21.54 17.63 -14.08
CA VAL A 428 21.35 17.34 -12.65
C VAL A 428 22.64 16.81 -12.01
N ASN A 429 23.39 15.95 -12.71
CA ASN A 429 24.66 15.43 -12.22
C ASN A 429 25.75 16.52 -12.16
N ASN A 430 25.80 17.43 -13.12
CA ASN A 430 26.74 18.55 -13.11
C ASN A 430 26.43 19.53 -11.94
N LEU A 431 25.16 19.81 -11.67
CA LEU A 431 24.76 20.61 -10.50
C LEU A 431 25.18 19.94 -9.18
N LYS A 432 24.99 18.62 -9.04
CA LYS A 432 25.41 17.88 -7.84
C LYS A 432 26.92 17.91 -7.62
N LYS A 433 27.72 17.83 -8.69
CA LYS A 433 29.19 17.92 -8.60
C LYS A 433 29.62 19.31 -8.14
N ASN A 434 29.01 20.37 -8.65
CA ASN A 434 29.34 21.74 -8.26
C ASN A 434 28.93 22.09 -6.82
N LEU A 435 27.83 21.51 -6.32
CA LEU A 435 27.37 21.64 -4.92
C LEU A 435 28.20 20.85 -3.90
N MET A 436 29.04 19.90 -4.34
CA MET A 436 29.97 19.16 -3.47
C MET A 436 31.37 19.80 -3.43
N VAL A 437 31.63 20.82 -4.25
CA VAL A 437 32.91 21.53 -4.34
C VAL A 437 32.86 22.89 -3.62
N LEU A 438 31.67 23.32 -3.19
CA LEU A 438 31.43 24.44 -2.25
C LEU A 438 31.12 23.86 -0.86
#